data_AF-A0A6B3HAF2-F1
#
_entry.id   AF-A0A6B3HAF2-F1
#
_cell.length_a   1.000
_cell.length_b   1.000
_cell.length_c   1.000
_cell.angle_alpha   90.00
_cell.angle_beta   90.00
_cell.angle_gamma   90.00
#
_symmetry.space_group_name_H-M   'P 1'
#
loop_
_entity.id
_entity.type
_entity.pdbx_description
1 polymer ?
#
loop_
_entity_poly.entity_id
_entity_poly.type
_entity_poly.pdbx_seq_one_letter_code
_entity_poly.pdbx_strand_id
1 'polypeptide(L)'
;MDNLWFRCFGPPAESDAVRLVCFPHAGGSASAYAPLARLLTPRVEVRAVQYPGRQDRRRETPAGDITELAGRIAERLRAPGGRP
;
A
#
# COMPACT_ATOMS: atom_id res chain seq x y z
N MET A 1 8.55 8.09 4.09
CA MET A 1 7.60 6.98 4.27
C MET A 1 7.76 6.02 3.11
N ASP A 2 7.64 4.70 3.35
CA ASP A 2 8.06 3.66 2.41
C ASP A 2 7.16 3.57 1.15
N ASN A 3 7.45 4.40 0.16
CA ASN A 3 6.77 4.42 -1.15
C ASN A 3 7.09 3.17 -1.98
N LEU A 4 7.98 2.27 -1.53
CA LEU A 4 8.22 0.98 -2.18
C LEU A 4 7.16 -0.06 -1.75
N TRP A 5 6.60 0.05 -0.54
CA TRP A 5 5.56 -0.87 -0.06
C TRP A 5 4.14 -0.33 -0.17
N PHE A 6 3.92 0.98 -0.07
CA PHE A 6 2.59 1.59 -0.14
C PHE A 6 2.52 2.61 -1.26
N ARG A 7 1.64 2.39 -2.25
CA ARG A 7 1.41 3.33 -3.35
C ARG A 7 0.16 4.18 -3.08
N CYS A 8 0.28 5.48 -3.37
CA CYS A 8 -0.82 6.44 -3.41
C CYS A 8 -1.01 6.90 -4.87
N PHE A 9 -2.25 6.86 -5.38
CA PHE A 9 -2.55 7.12 -6.80
C PHE A 9 -3.46 8.35 -7.05
N GLY A 10 -3.74 9.12 -6.00
CA GLY A 10 -4.50 10.37 -6.04
C GLY A 10 -3.62 11.60 -5.78
N PRO A 11 -4.18 12.82 -5.87
CA PRO A 11 -3.52 14.02 -5.39
C PRO A 11 -3.21 13.92 -3.87
N PRO A 12 -2.37 14.81 -3.31
CA PRO A 12 -2.10 14.81 -1.88
C PRO A 12 -3.39 14.87 -1.05
N ALA A 13 -3.50 13.99 -0.05
CA ALA A 13 -4.62 13.98 0.89
C ALA A 13 -4.50 15.12 1.91
N GLU A 14 -5.62 15.49 2.53
CA GLU A 14 -5.65 16.46 3.63
C GLU A 14 -4.92 15.92 4.88
N SER A 15 -4.46 16.82 5.76
CA SER A 15 -3.70 16.44 6.95
C SER A 15 -4.49 15.60 7.97
N ASP A 16 -5.82 15.66 7.92
CA ASP A 16 -6.78 14.96 8.77
C ASP A 16 -7.52 13.82 8.02
N ALA A 17 -7.08 13.47 6.81
CA ALA A 17 -7.69 12.41 6.02
C ALA A 17 -7.62 11.05 6.72
N VAL A 18 -8.68 10.24 6.57
CA VAL A 18 -8.70 8.85 7.04
C VAL A 18 -7.78 8.02 6.15
N ARG A 19 -6.98 7.13 6.73
CA ARG A 19 -6.12 6.24 5.96
C ARG A 19 -6.79 4.90 5.69
N LEU A 20 -6.79 4.48 4.43
CA LEU A 20 -7.29 3.18 4.00
C LEU A 20 -6.14 2.36 3.41
N VAL A 21 -5.72 1.29 4.09
CA VAL A 21 -4.72 0.34 3.58
C VAL A 21 -5.41 -0.74 2.75
N CYS A 22 -5.01 -0.90 1.50
CA CYS A 22 -5.64 -1.84 0.57
C CYS A 22 -4.68 -2.98 0.18
N PHE A 23 -5.17 -4.22 0.28
CA PHE A 23 -4.40 -5.45 0.03
C PHE A 23 -4.90 -6.11 -1.27
N PRO A 24 -4.12 -6.08 -2.37
CA PRO A 24 -4.50 -6.77 -3.59
C PRO A 24 -4.66 -8.29 -3.38
N HIS A 25 -5.50 -8.93 -4.20
CA HIS A 25 -5.54 -10.39 -4.28
C HIS A 25 -4.19 -10.96 -4.78
N ALA A 26 -4.00 -12.29 -4.69
CA ALA A 26 -2.70 -12.94 -4.92
C ALA A 26 -2.00 -12.58 -6.25
N GLY A 27 -2.73 -12.41 -7.35
CA GLY A 27 -2.19 -12.00 -8.65
C GLY A 27 -2.11 -10.48 -8.87
N GLY A 28 -2.70 -9.70 -7.98
CA GLY A 28 -2.85 -8.25 -8.12
C GLY A 28 -1.62 -7.45 -7.74
N SER A 29 -1.68 -6.16 -8.05
CA SER A 29 -0.71 -5.14 -7.65
C SER A 29 -1.41 -3.92 -7.09
N ALA A 30 -0.66 -3.00 -6.48
CA ALA A 30 -1.21 -1.80 -5.85
C ALA A 30 -2.05 -0.97 -6.84
N SER A 31 -1.67 -0.96 -8.13
CA SER A 31 -2.37 -0.24 -9.20
C SER A 31 -3.85 -0.60 -9.37
N ALA A 32 -4.30 -1.78 -8.92
CA ALA A 32 -5.72 -2.15 -8.93
C ALA A 32 -6.60 -1.17 -8.12
N TYR A 33 -6.01 -0.47 -7.15
CA TYR A 33 -6.70 0.51 -6.31
C TYR A 33 -6.56 1.96 -6.79
N ALA A 34 -5.95 2.20 -7.95
CA ALA A 34 -5.80 3.56 -8.47
C ALA A 34 -7.14 4.29 -8.70
N PRO A 35 -8.19 3.66 -9.27
CA PRO A 35 -9.51 4.30 -9.38
C PRO A 35 -10.11 4.66 -8.03
N LEU A 36 -10.01 3.76 -7.04
CA LEU A 36 -10.52 3.98 -5.69
C LEU A 36 -9.80 5.15 -5.00
N ALA A 37 -8.47 5.21 -5.12
CA ALA A 37 -7.68 6.30 -4.55
C ALA A 37 -8.15 7.66 -5.09
N ARG A 38 -8.34 7.78 -6.40
CA ARG A 38 -8.80 9.02 -7.04
C ARG A 38 -10.22 9.41 -6.63
N LEU A 39 -11.08 8.42 -6.37
CA LEU A 39 -12.47 8.66 -5.94
C LEU A 39 -12.57 9.18 -4.51
N LEU A 40 -11.71 8.71 -3.59
CA LEU A 40 -11.85 9.00 -2.16
C LEU A 40 -10.95 10.15 -1.65
N THR A 41 -9.95 10.55 -2.44
CA THR A 41 -9.11 11.72 -2.14
C THR A 41 -9.94 13.02 -2.25
N PRO A 42 -9.71 14.07 -1.44
CA PRO A 42 -8.65 14.23 -0.45
C PRO A 42 -8.98 13.76 0.97
N ARG A 43 -10.23 13.34 1.22
CA ARG A 43 -10.71 12.97 2.55
C ARG A 43 -10.24 11.59 3.02
N VAL A 44 -9.87 10.70 2.09
CA VAL A 44 -9.29 9.40 2.39
C VAL A 44 -7.97 9.22 1.64
N GLU A 45 -6.91 8.92 2.38
CA GLU A 45 -5.61 8.53 1.83
C GLU A 45 -5.59 7.02 1.59
N VAL A 46 -5.80 6.60 0.34
CA VAL A 46 -5.67 5.19 -0.04
C VAL A 46 -4.21 4.81 -0.21
N ARG A 47 -3.78 3.80 0.56
CA ARG A 47 -2.44 3.23 0.53
C ARG A 47 -2.49 1.78 0.09
N ALA A 48 -2.26 1.55 -1.18
CA ALA A 48 -2.31 0.21 -1.76
C ALA A 48 -0.97 -0.50 -1.60
N VAL A 49 -1.00 -1.72 -1.06
CA VAL A 49 0.22 -2.50 -0.80
C VAL A 49 0.80 -3.02 -2.13
N GLN A 50 2.09 -2.78 -2.36
CA GLN A 50 2.85 -3.31 -3.50
C GLN A 50 3.74 -4.47 -3.04
N TYR A 51 3.31 -5.70 -3.30
CA TYR A 51 4.04 -6.90 -2.90
C TYR A 51 5.38 -7.06 -3.65
N PRO A 52 6.40 -7.68 -3.03
CA PRO A 52 7.55 -8.20 -3.76
C PRO A 52 7.09 -9.16 -4.87
N GLY A 53 7.76 -9.12 -6.02
CA GLY A 53 7.39 -9.94 -7.18
C GLY A 53 6.19 -9.40 -7.98
N ARG A 54 5.73 -8.17 -7.74
CA ARG A 54 4.66 -7.52 -8.51
C ARG A 54 5.12 -6.20 -9.13
N GLN A 55 4.71 -5.93 -10.37
CA GLN A 55 4.99 -4.68 -11.13
C GLN A 55 6.48 -4.28 -11.13
N ASP A 56 6.81 -3.09 -10.63
CA ASP A 56 8.15 -2.55 -10.49
C ASP A 56 9.03 -3.43 -9.59
N ARG A 57 8.43 -4.17 -8.65
CA ARG A 57 9.08 -5.15 -7.78
C ARG A 57 9.14 -6.57 -8.34
N ARG A 58 8.85 -6.79 -9.64
CA ARG A 58 8.79 -8.14 -10.26
C ARG A 58 10.08 -8.97 -10.17
N ARG A 59 11.23 -8.31 -9.98
CA ARG A 59 12.54 -8.98 -9.85
C ARG A 59 12.85 -9.41 -8.41
N GLU A 60 12.06 -8.97 -7.45
CA GLU A 60 12.22 -9.36 -6.05
C GLU A 60 11.55 -10.72 -5.80
N THR A 61 12.17 -11.53 -4.95
CA THR A 61 11.59 -12.80 -4.50
C THR A 61 10.29 -12.55 -3.75
N PRO A 62 9.17 -13.18 -4.15
CA PRO A 62 7.92 -13.14 -3.38
C PRO A 62 8.11 -13.65 -1.94
N ALA A 63 7.23 -13.25 -1.02
CA ALA A 63 7.16 -13.90 0.28
C ALA A 63 6.77 -15.37 0.12
N GLY A 64 7.31 -16.25 0.95
CA GLY A 64 7.06 -17.68 0.93
C GLY A 64 5.67 -18.05 1.45
N ASP A 65 5.14 -17.26 2.39
CA ASP A 65 3.79 -17.45 2.94
C ASP A 65 3.13 -16.12 3.37
N ILE A 66 1.85 -16.21 3.77
CA ILE A 66 1.04 -15.06 4.17
C ILE A 66 1.48 -14.45 5.49
N THR A 67 2.03 -15.24 6.41
CA THR A 67 2.49 -14.79 7.73
C THR A 67 3.73 -13.93 7.58
N GLU A 68 4.69 -14.38 6.77
CA GLU A 68 5.88 -13.62 6.40
C GLU A 68 5.49 -12.29 5.72
N LEU A 69 4.57 -12.34 4.76
CA LEU A 69 4.09 -11.15 4.06
C LEU A 69 3.42 -10.15 5.02
N ALA A 70 2.52 -10.63 5.89
CA ALA A 70 1.82 -9.82 6.87
C ALA A 70 2.79 -9.21 7.89
N GLY A 71 3.77 -9.98 8.37
CA GLY A 71 4.81 -9.50 9.30
C GLY A 71 5.61 -8.35 8.69
N ARG A 72 6.09 -8.53 7.44
CA ARG A 72 6.79 -7.47 6.71
C ARG A 72 5.94 -6.22 6.58
N ILE A 73 4.67 -6.34 6.20
CA ILE A 73 3.77 -5.18 6.05
C ILE A 73 3.52 -4.48 7.39
N ALA A 74 3.25 -5.26 8.46
CA ALA A 74 2.98 -4.74 9.80
C ALA A 74 4.17 -3.93 10.35
N GLU A 75 5.40 -4.37 10.11
CA GLU A 75 6.60 -3.60 10.46
C GLU A 75 6.62 -2.22 9.80
N ARG A 76 6.28 -2.14 8.49
CA ARG A 76 6.27 -0.85 7.77
C ARG A 76 5.10 0.04 8.18
N LEU A 77 3.96 -0.54 8.59
CA LEU A 77 2.84 0.23 9.13
C LEU A 77 3.15 0.86 10.48
N ARG A 78 3.97 0.21 11.32
CA ARG A 78 4.38 0.70 12.64
C ARG A 78 5.49 1.76 12.59
N ALA A 79 6.17 1.94 11.44
CA ALA A 79 7.29 2.86 11.33
C ALA A 79 6.85 4.33 11.57
N PRO A 80 7.63 5.13 12.33
CA PRO A 80 7.29 6.52 12.64
C PRO A 80 7.08 7.33 11.36
N GLY A 81 5.91 7.97 11.28
CA GLY A 81 5.35 8.56 10.06
C GLY A 81 3.99 7.93 9.71
N GLY A 82 3.78 6.66 10.05
CA GLY A 82 2.46 6.05 10.08
C GLY A 82 1.62 6.64 11.21
N ARG A 83 0.99 7.81 11.01
CA ARG A 83 -0.16 8.20 11.86
C ARG A 83 -1.14 7.02 11.84
N PRO A 84 -1.60 6.47 12.98
CA PRO A 84 -2.51 5.35 13.01
C PRO A 84 -3.75 5.62 12.14
#